data_AF-A0A7K2MQ72-F1
#
_entry.id   AF-A0A7K2MQ72-F1
#
_cell.length_a   1.000
_cell.length_b   1.000
_cell.length_c   1.000
_cell.angle_alpha   90.00
_cell.angle_beta   90.00
_cell.angle_gamma   90.00
#
_symmetry.space_group_name_H-M   'P 1'
#
loop_
_entity.id
_entity.type
_entity.pdbx_description
1 polymer ?
#
loop_
_entity_poly.entity_id
_entity_poly.type
_entity_poly.pdbx_seq_one_letter_code
_entity_poly.pdbx_strand_id
1 'polypeptide(L)'
;MYGGVKAAGRSGRTRLRDRVAASDPGLLRLTAGLRTVGAIALTLGVLAAFGVDVKHLVAGAMTAMVATFAIREKEPGPQAVTLALGLPVTLASVSLSTLLASRVVVGDAFFVVLIFCAVFVRRFGDRGTALGLIGFQVYFVSLFVGAKVSGLPGLWAAVAVAFASSAVVRFAVVPATPARILRLLRQAFRARLAQLIAAQIELLDAGPDAMDKTLERLRDGTARLHETALLIQSRLDEGTPDASTARLVQRRIADAEIAAERLGLLLLTARSAERA
;
A
#
# COMPACT_ATOMS: atom_id res chain seq x y z
N MET A 1 1.99 17.31 -52.26
CA MET A 1 0.91 16.51 -51.63
C MET A 1 1.45 15.98 -50.30
N TYR A 2 1.30 16.74 -49.21
CA TYR A 2 1.87 16.41 -47.90
C TYR A 2 0.94 15.47 -47.13
N GLY A 3 1.37 14.22 -46.93
CA GLY A 3 0.66 13.23 -46.14
C GLY A 3 0.79 13.53 -44.65
N GLY A 4 -0.28 14.05 -44.05
CA GLY A 4 -0.37 14.25 -42.60
C GLY A 4 -0.28 12.93 -41.85
N VAL A 5 0.74 12.80 -41.01
CA VAL A 5 0.87 11.70 -40.05
C VAL A 5 -0.27 11.83 -39.04
N LYS A 6 -1.30 11.00 -39.20
CA LYS A 6 -2.39 10.87 -38.23
C LYS A 6 -1.81 10.43 -36.89
N ALA A 7 -1.88 11.30 -35.90
CA ALA A 7 -1.62 10.96 -34.51
C ALA A 7 -2.55 9.81 -34.12
N ALA A 8 -2.02 8.59 -34.05
CA ALA A 8 -2.76 7.41 -33.62
C ALA A 8 -3.30 7.69 -32.20
N GLY A 9 -4.63 7.83 -32.10
CA GLY A 9 -5.31 8.07 -30.84
C GLY A 9 -4.99 6.94 -29.86
N ARG A 10 -4.08 7.19 -28.91
CA ARG A 10 -3.79 6.25 -27.82
C ARG A 10 -5.10 5.95 -27.09
N SER A 11 -5.50 4.68 -27.11
CA SER A 11 -6.71 4.15 -26.48
C SER A 11 -6.88 4.67 -25.06
N GLY A 12 -8.11 5.00 -24.65
CA GLY A 12 -8.42 5.52 -23.31
C GLY A 12 -7.93 4.61 -22.19
N ARG A 13 -7.83 3.30 -22.45
CA ARG A 13 -7.25 2.31 -21.53
C ARG A 13 -5.76 2.53 -21.26
N THR A 14 -5.00 2.93 -22.27
CA THR A 14 -3.57 3.24 -22.13
C THR A 14 -3.39 4.55 -21.35
N ARG A 15 -4.22 5.58 -21.60
CA ARG A 15 -4.17 6.84 -20.84
C ARG A 15 -4.58 6.68 -19.38
N LEU A 16 -5.60 5.87 -19.10
CA LEU A 16 -6.02 5.56 -17.73
C LEU A 16 -4.92 4.76 -17.01
N ARG A 17 -4.33 3.79 -17.70
CA ARG A 17 -3.22 2.99 -17.16
C ARG A 17 -1.96 3.82 -16.93
N ASP A 18 -1.67 4.78 -17.81
CA ASP A 18 -0.56 5.73 -17.65
C ASP A 18 -0.82 6.71 -16.50
N ARG A 19 -2.06 7.19 -16.32
CA ARG A 19 -2.44 8.02 -15.15
C ARG A 19 -2.38 7.27 -13.83
N VAL A 20 -2.84 6.02 -13.81
CA VAL A 20 -2.78 5.17 -12.63
C VAL A 20 -1.32 4.79 -12.31
N ALA A 21 -0.50 4.48 -13.32
CA ALA A 21 0.94 4.23 -13.15
C ALA A 21 1.74 5.49 -12.78
N ALA A 22 1.26 6.67 -13.18
CA ALA A 22 1.82 7.96 -12.77
C ALA A 22 1.48 8.30 -11.31
N SER A 23 0.33 7.84 -10.79
CA SER A 23 -0.13 8.16 -9.43
C SER A 23 0.31 7.13 -8.39
N ASP A 24 0.54 5.86 -8.77
CA ASP A 24 0.93 4.80 -7.86
C ASP A 24 1.87 3.79 -8.55
N PRO A 25 3.20 4.02 -8.51
CA PRO A 25 4.18 3.08 -9.05
C PRO A 25 4.05 1.71 -8.37
N GLY A 26 3.63 0.71 -9.16
CA GLY A 26 3.46 -0.67 -8.69
C GLY A 26 2.08 -0.99 -8.09
N LEU A 27 1.08 -0.10 -8.19
CA LEU A 27 -0.29 -0.30 -7.70
C LEU A 27 -0.35 -0.66 -6.20
N LEU A 28 0.63 -0.21 -5.42
CA LEU A 28 0.79 -0.61 -4.03
C LEU A 28 -0.30 0.01 -3.15
N ARG A 29 -0.58 1.30 -3.34
CA ARG A 29 -1.65 2.02 -2.63
C ARG A 29 -3.01 1.52 -3.07
N LEU A 30 -3.20 1.29 -4.38
CA LEU A 30 -4.45 0.73 -4.90
C LEU A 30 -4.72 -0.67 -4.33
N THR A 31 -3.70 -1.53 -4.28
CA THR A 31 -3.81 -2.88 -3.72
C THR A 31 -4.13 -2.82 -2.22
N ALA A 32 -3.50 -1.92 -1.47
CA ALA A 32 -3.80 -1.71 -0.06
C ALA A 32 -5.25 -1.23 0.14
N GLY A 33 -5.68 -0.23 -0.63
CA GLY A 33 -7.06 0.28 -0.59
C GLY A 33 -8.09 -0.80 -0.95
N LEU A 34 -7.84 -1.56 -2.03
CA LEU A 34 -8.73 -2.63 -2.47
C LEU A 34 -8.85 -3.75 -1.43
N ARG A 35 -7.77 -4.05 -0.70
CA ARG A 35 -7.81 -5.01 0.41
C ARG A 35 -8.68 -4.50 1.55
N THR A 36 -8.53 -3.24 1.95
CA THR A 36 -9.33 -2.66 3.03
C THR A 36 -10.80 -2.61 2.64
N VAL A 37 -11.13 -2.08 1.46
CA VAL A 37 -12.50 -1.99 0.97
C VAL A 37 -13.10 -3.39 0.79
N GLY A 38 -12.35 -4.32 0.21
CA GLY A 38 -12.80 -5.70 0.02
C GLY A 38 -13.06 -6.41 1.35
N ALA A 39 -12.19 -6.24 2.35
CA ALA A 39 -12.36 -6.85 3.67
C ALA A 39 -13.59 -6.30 4.39
N ILE A 40 -13.80 -4.97 4.35
CA ILE A 40 -14.97 -4.32 4.94
C ILE A 40 -16.25 -4.77 4.22
N ALA A 41 -16.27 -4.72 2.88
CA ALA A 41 -17.44 -5.11 2.10
C ALA A 41 -17.81 -6.58 2.29
N LEU A 42 -16.83 -7.48 2.34
CA LEU A 42 -17.06 -8.90 2.60
C LEU A 42 -17.59 -9.12 4.02
N THR A 43 -17.00 -8.45 5.02
CA THR A 43 -17.46 -8.53 6.41
C THR A 43 -18.91 -8.07 6.55
N LEU A 44 -19.23 -6.89 5.99
CA LEU A 44 -20.57 -6.34 6.00
C LEU A 44 -21.56 -7.22 5.24
N GLY A 45 -21.18 -7.74 4.08
CA GLY A 45 -22.04 -8.62 3.28
C GLY A 45 -22.37 -9.92 4.02
N VAL A 46 -21.36 -10.56 4.64
CA VAL A 46 -21.57 -11.78 5.44
C VAL A 46 -22.45 -11.47 6.64
N LEU A 47 -22.16 -10.42 7.42
CA LEU A 47 -22.95 -10.07 8.60
C LEU A 47 -24.40 -9.69 8.21
N ALA A 48 -24.59 -8.87 7.17
CA ALA A 48 -25.92 -8.48 6.72
C ALA A 48 -26.75 -9.68 6.27
N ALA A 49 -26.14 -10.70 5.65
CA ALA A 49 -26.83 -11.93 5.27
C ALA A 49 -27.35 -12.73 6.49
N PHE A 50 -26.71 -12.58 7.65
CA PHE A 50 -27.18 -13.17 8.92
C PHE A 50 -28.17 -12.26 9.68
N GLY A 51 -28.53 -11.09 9.15
CA GLY A 51 -29.51 -10.19 9.76
C GLY A 51 -29.07 -9.60 11.11
N VAL A 52 -27.77 -9.49 11.37
CA VAL A 52 -27.27 -8.94 12.64
C VAL A 52 -27.55 -7.44 12.77
N ASP A 53 -27.73 -7.01 14.02
CA ASP A 53 -27.94 -5.61 14.42
C ASP A 53 -26.83 -4.69 13.88
N VAL A 54 -27.21 -3.44 13.57
CA VAL A 54 -26.32 -2.35 13.13
C VAL A 54 -25.08 -2.21 14.00
N LYS A 55 -25.20 -2.40 15.33
CA LYS A 55 -24.05 -2.34 16.24
C LYS A 55 -22.96 -3.36 15.89
N HIS A 56 -23.37 -4.58 15.53
CA HIS A 56 -22.44 -5.65 15.14
C HIS A 56 -21.87 -5.41 13.74
N LEU A 57 -22.65 -4.82 12.83
CA LEU A 57 -22.17 -4.40 11.51
C LEU A 57 -21.06 -3.35 11.63
N VAL A 58 -21.26 -2.33 12.46
CA VAL A 58 -20.26 -1.28 12.73
C VAL A 58 -19.02 -1.88 13.38
N ALA A 59 -19.19 -2.70 14.43
CA ALA A 59 -18.07 -3.36 15.10
C ALA A 59 -17.25 -4.25 14.14
N GLY A 60 -17.91 -5.04 13.31
CA GLY A 60 -17.27 -5.88 12.30
C GLY A 60 -16.51 -5.06 11.25
N ALA A 61 -17.13 -4.00 10.70
CA ALA A 61 -16.49 -3.13 9.70
C ALA A 61 -15.24 -2.43 10.26
N MET A 62 -15.33 -1.87 11.47
CA MET A 62 -14.19 -1.22 12.12
C MET A 62 -13.08 -2.23 12.44
N THR A 63 -13.44 -3.44 12.89
CA THR A 63 -12.48 -4.52 13.13
C THR A 63 -11.75 -4.90 11.83
N ALA A 64 -12.48 -5.08 10.73
CA ALA A 64 -11.88 -5.40 9.42
C ALA A 64 -10.94 -4.29 8.93
N MET A 65 -11.33 -3.03 9.12
CA MET A 65 -10.50 -1.87 8.80
C MET A 65 -9.20 -1.88 9.60
N VAL A 66 -9.28 -2.05 10.92
CA VAL A 66 -8.13 -2.08 11.82
C VAL A 66 -7.21 -3.27 11.50
N ALA A 67 -7.76 -4.47 11.33
CA ALA A 67 -6.98 -5.68 10.99
C ALA A 67 -6.26 -5.54 9.64
N THR A 68 -6.86 -4.84 8.67
CA THR A 68 -6.20 -4.62 7.37
C THR A 68 -5.07 -3.59 7.49
N PHE A 69 -5.30 -2.48 8.19
CA PHE A 69 -4.34 -1.38 8.30
C PHE A 69 -3.17 -1.65 9.26
N ALA A 70 -3.41 -2.37 10.35
CA ALA A 70 -2.40 -2.64 11.36
C ALA A 70 -1.29 -3.58 10.86
N ILE A 71 -1.65 -4.54 10.00
CA ILE A 71 -0.72 -5.58 9.53
C ILE A 71 0.08 -5.04 8.35
N ARG A 72 1.33 -4.66 8.65
CA ARG A 72 2.28 -4.02 7.73
C ARG A 72 3.40 -4.94 7.24
N GLU A 73 3.57 -6.09 7.87
CA GLU A 73 4.56 -7.11 7.47
C GLU A 73 4.45 -7.38 5.97
N LYS A 74 5.58 -7.62 5.29
CA LYS A 74 5.63 -7.75 3.83
C LYS A 74 5.52 -9.19 3.35
N GLU A 75 5.93 -10.13 4.18
CA GLU A 75 5.90 -11.56 3.88
C GLU A 75 4.58 -12.22 4.29
N PRO A 76 4.05 -13.16 3.50
CA PRO A 76 2.76 -13.80 3.78
C PRO A 76 2.77 -14.66 5.05
N GLY A 77 3.91 -15.27 5.40
CA GLY A 77 4.04 -16.10 6.60
C GLY A 77 3.89 -15.31 7.89
N PRO A 78 4.76 -14.31 8.16
CA PRO A 78 4.62 -13.40 9.29
C PRO A 78 3.24 -12.72 9.34
N GLN A 79 2.72 -12.25 8.19
CA GLN A 79 1.38 -11.67 8.10
C GLN A 79 0.29 -12.61 8.62
N ALA A 80 0.34 -13.89 8.25
CA ALA A 80 -0.64 -14.89 8.68
C ALA A 80 -0.56 -15.11 10.20
N VAL A 81 0.66 -15.17 10.75
CA VAL A 81 0.87 -15.28 12.21
C VAL A 81 0.30 -14.06 12.93
N THR A 82 0.58 -12.85 12.46
CA THR A 82 0.08 -11.62 13.09
C THR A 82 -1.44 -11.50 12.97
N LEU A 83 -2.02 -11.92 11.85
CA LEU A 83 -3.48 -11.97 11.69
C LEU A 83 -4.11 -12.98 12.65
N ALA A 84 -3.50 -14.17 12.79
CA ALA A 84 -3.95 -15.20 13.71
C ALA A 84 -3.84 -14.76 15.19
N LEU A 85 -2.76 -14.06 15.56
CA LEU A 85 -2.57 -13.47 16.89
C LEU A 85 -3.44 -12.23 17.13
N GLY A 86 -3.78 -11.50 16.07
CA GLY A 86 -4.66 -10.33 16.14
C GLY A 86 -6.07 -10.69 16.59
N LEU A 87 -6.57 -11.87 16.21
CA LEU A 87 -7.89 -12.36 16.60
C LEU A 87 -8.04 -12.47 18.14
N PRO A 88 -7.23 -13.26 18.88
CA PRO A 88 -7.36 -13.37 20.33
C PRO A 88 -7.09 -12.03 21.04
N VAL A 89 -6.17 -11.19 20.53
CA VAL A 89 -5.96 -9.84 21.08
C VAL A 89 -7.22 -8.99 20.94
N THR A 90 -7.91 -9.08 19.81
CA THR A 90 -9.16 -8.37 19.57
C THR A 90 -10.27 -8.87 20.47
N LEU A 91 -10.45 -10.19 20.59
CA LEU A 91 -11.46 -10.79 21.47
C LEU A 91 -11.22 -10.40 22.93
N ALA A 92 -9.97 -10.43 23.39
CA ALA A 92 -9.60 -9.97 24.73
C ALA A 92 -9.94 -8.48 24.92
N SER A 93 -9.59 -7.63 23.96
CA SER A 93 -9.82 -6.18 24.02
C SER A 93 -11.31 -5.82 24.05
N VAL A 94 -12.14 -6.49 23.25
CA VAL A 94 -13.61 -6.34 23.28
C VAL A 94 -14.18 -6.83 24.61
N SER A 95 -13.69 -7.96 25.12
CA SER A 95 -14.16 -8.51 26.41
C SER A 95 -13.77 -7.62 27.59
N LEU A 96 -12.55 -7.09 27.60
CA LEU A 96 -12.08 -6.17 28.64
C LEU A 96 -12.85 -4.85 28.60
N SER A 97 -13.03 -4.23 27.42
CA SER A 97 -13.78 -2.97 27.30
C SER A 97 -15.24 -3.12 27.74
N THR A 98 -15.91 -4.22 27.36
CA THR A 98 -17.31 -4.47 27.76
C THR A 98 -17.49 -4.71 29.26
N LEU A 99 -16.57 -5.43 29.89
CA LEU A 99 -16.59 -5.66 31.34
C LEU A 99 -16.30 -4.37 32.12
N LEU A 100 -15.32 -3.59 31.66
CA LEU A 100 -14.91 -2.35 32.33
C LEU A 100 -15.84 -1.16 32.03
N ALA A 101 -16.72 -1.25 31.03
CA ALA A 101 -17.68 -0.20 30.69
C ALA A 101 -18.62 0.19 31.85
N SER A 102 -18.84 -0.71 32.82
CA SER A 102 -19.64 -0.41 34.01
C SER A 102 -18.91 0.42 35.08
N ARG A 103 -17.58 0.49 35.03
CA ARG A 103 -16.72 1.15 36.03
C ARG A 103 -15.84 2.21 35.36
N VAL A 104 -16.40 3.38 35.10
CA VAL A 104 -15.76 4.46 34.33
C VAL A 104 -14.33 4.74 34.77
N VAL A 105 -14.08 4.94 36.07
CA VAL A 105 -12.72 5.25 36.59
C VAL A 105 -11.72 4.11 36.35
N VAL A 106 -12.16 2.86 36.52
CA VAL A 106 -11.30 1.68 36.30
C VAL A 106 -11.06 1.47 34.80
N GLY A 107 -12.09 1.70 33.98
CA GLY A 107 -12.02 1.71 32.53
C GLY A 107 -11.00 2.70 32.01
N ASP A 108 -11.06 3.95 32.48
CA ASP A 108 -10.15 5.02 32.05
C ASP A 108 -8.70 4.73 32.46
N ALA A 109 -8.48 4.29 33.71
CA ALA A 109 -7.15 3.91 34.18
C ALA A 109 -6.58 2.73 33.37
N PHE A 110 -7.39 1.70 33.10
CA PHE A 110 -6.99 0.57 32.27
C PHE A 110 -6.71 1.01 30.83
N PHE A 111 -7.51 1.91 30.26
CA PHE A 111 -7.31 2.43 28.92
C PHE A 111 -5.97 3.15 28.80
N VAL A 112 -5.59 3.96 29.79
CA VAL A 112 -4.26 4.59 29.86
C VAL A 112 -3.16 3.54 29.89
N VAL A 113 -3.26 2.53 30.78
CA VAL A 113 -2.29 1.42 30.83
C VAL A 113 -2.20 0.70 29.49
N LEU A 114 -3.33 0.46 28.83
CA LEU A 114 -3.38 -0.19 27.53
C LEU A 114 -2.68 0.64 26.45
N ILE A 115 -2.80 1.97 26.46
CA ILE A 115 -2.04 2.86 25.57
C ILE A 115 -0.53 2.68 25.81
N PHE A 116 -0.07 2.71 27.07
CA PHE A 116 1.34 2.50 27.38
C PHE A 116 1.83 1.14 26.91
N CYS A 117 1.06 0.07 27.15
CA CYS A 117 1.37 -1.27 26.67
C CYS A 117 1.43 -1.32 25.13
N ALA A 118 0.45 -0.72 24.44
CA ALA A 118 0.38 -0.68 22.98
C ALA A 118 1.56 0.07 22.34
N VAL A 119 2.05 1.13 23.00
CA VAL A 119 3.26 1.84 22.58
C VAL A 119 4.52 1.04 22.91
N PHE A 120 4.59 0.44 24.10
CA PHE A 120 5.73 -0.34 24.55
C PHE A 120 6.01 -1.55 23.65
N VAL A 121 4.96 -2.27 23.23
CA VAL A 121 5.13 -3.45 22.36
C VAL A 121 5.62 -3.10 20.95
N ARG A 122 5.58 -1.83 20.53
CA ARG A 122 6.16 -1.39 19.24
C ARG A 122 7.66 -1.70 19.14
N ARG A 123 8.35 -1.82 20.28
CA ARG A 123 9.77 -2.22 20.34
C ARG A 123 10.04 -3.62 19.76
N PHE A 124 9.03 -4.48 19.67
CA PHE A 124 9.13 -5.82 19.10
C PHE A 124 8.88 -5.84 17.57
N GLY A 125 9.11 -4.70 16.90
CA GLY A 125 9.01 -4.56 15.44
C GLY A 125 7.58 -4.45 14.92
N ASP A 126 7.39 -4.82 13.65
CA ASP A 126 6.12 -4.66 12.93
C ASP A 126 4.98 -5.44 13.57
N ARG A 127 5.24 -6.66 14.06
CA ARG A 127 4.23 -7.50 14.71
C ARG A 127 3.75 -6.87 16.01
N GLY A 128 4.67 -6.44 16.88
CA GLY A 128 4.31 -5.77 18.12
C GLY A 128 3.52 -4.49 17.87
N THR A 129 3.94 -3.70 16.88
CA THR A 129 3.23 -2.49 16.44
C THR A 129 1.81 -2.81 15.95
N ALA A 130 1.65 -3.86 15.14
CA ALA A 130 0.36 -4.29 14.64
C ALA A 130 -0.58 -4.74 15.76
N LEU A 131 -0.13 -5.64 16.64
CA LEU A 131 -0.95 -6.17 17.74
C LEU A 131 -1.33 -5.06 18.74
N GLY A 132 -0.40 -4.16 19.06
CA GLY A 132 -0.67 -3.01 19.91
C GLY A 132 -1.73 -2.08 19.29
N LEU A 133 -1.62 -1.79 17.99
CA LEU A 133 -2.60 -0.98 17.27
C LEU A 133 -3.98 -1.65 17.22
N ILE A 134 -4.03 -2.96 16.97
CA ILE A 134 -5.28 -3.74 16.93
C ILE A 134 -5.96 -3.70 18.29
N GLY A 135 -5.24 -4.04 19.36
CA GLY A 135 -5.80 -4.08 20.71
C GLY A 135 -6.33 -2.72 21.14
N PHE A 136 -5.52 -1.67 20.95
CA PHE A 136 -5.92 -0.29 21.25
C PHE A 136 -7.14 0.17 20.46
N GLN A 137 -7.10 0.04 19.13
CA GLN A 137 -8.20 0.54 18.31
C GLN A 137 -9.49 -0.21 18.58
N VAL A 138 -9.46 -1.53 18.71
CA VAL A 138 -10.70 -2.27 18.93
C VAL A 138 -11.23 -2.07 20.35
N TYR A 139 -10.36 -1.93 21.36
CA TYR A 139 -10.80 -1.53 22.71
C TYR A 139 -11.54 -0.19 22.67
N PHE A 140 -10.95 0.81 22.02
CA PHE A 140 -11.56 2.14 21.86
C PHE A 140 -12.90 2.06 21.13
N VAL A 141 -12.96 1.38 19.99
CA VAL A 141 -14.19 1.21 19.20
C VAL A 141 -15.30 0.54 20.01
N SER A 142 -14.97 -0.50 20.79
CA SER A 142 -15.93 -1.22 21.62
C SER A 142 -16.56 -0.32 22.69
N LEU A 143 -15.81 0.65 23.23
CA LEU A 143 -16.36 1.66 24.14
C LEU A 143 -17.41 2.56 23.45
N PHE A 144 -17.19 2.98 22.20
CA PHE A 144 -18.18 3.77 21.44
C PHE A 144 -19.43 2.98 21.07
N VAL A 145 -19.29 1.69 20.75
CA VAL A 145 -20.43 0.83 20.39
C VAL A 145 -21.35 0.59 21.59
N GLY A 146 -20.86 0.80 22.83
CA GLY A 146 -21.66 0.65 24.04
C GLY A 146 -22.13 -0.79 24.24
N ALA A 147 -21.23 -1.74 23.99
CA ALA A 147 -21.51 -3.15 24.02
C ALA A 147 -21.85 -3.63 25.44
N LYS A 148 -22.99 -4.32 25.59
CA LYS A 148 -23.40 -4.98 26.84
C LYS A 148 -22.82 -6.38 26.91
N VAL A 149 -22.56 -6.87 28.12
CA VAL A 149 -22.06 -8.24 28.37
C VAL A 149 -22.95 -9.31 27.71
N SER A 150 -24.27 -9.09 27.66
CA SER A 150 -25.22 -10.01 26.99
C SER A 150 -25.05 -10.09 25.47
N GLY A 151 -24.43 -9.10 24.83
CA GLY A 151 -24.14 -9.07 23.39
C GLY A 151 -22.73 -9.54 23.02
N LEU A 152 -21.91 -9.95 23.99
CA LEU A 152 -20.52 -10.39 23.75
C LEU A 152 -20.40 -11.52 22.72
N PRO A 153 -21.23 -12.59 22.76
CA PRO A 153 -21.13 -13.67 21.77
C PRO A 153 -21.34 -13.17 20.33
N GLY A 154 -22.28 -12.24 20.13
CA GLY A 154 -22.54 -11.63 18.82
C GLY A 154 -21.35 -10.79 18.34
N LEU A 155 -20.69 -10.07 19.25
CA LEU A 155 -19.48 -9.30 18.92
C LEU A 155 -18.29 -10.19 18.60
N TRP A 156 -18.11 -11.30 19.32
CA TRP A 156 -17.08 -12.28 19.00
C TRP A 156 -17.30 -12.89 17.62
N ALA A 157 -18.55 -13.23 17.28
CA ALA A 157 -18.88 -13.69 15.94
C ALA A 157 -18.57 -12.63 14.87
N ALA A 158 -18.94 -11.37 15.10
CA ALA A 158 -18.65 -10.26 14.19
C ALA A 158 -17.13 -10.05 13.98
N VAL A 159 -16.35 -10.12 15.06
CA VAL A 159 -14.88 -10.05 15.02
C VAL A 159 -14.30 -11.24 14.25
N ALA A 160 -14.79 -12.46 14.50
CA ALA A 160 -14.32 -13.65 13.80
C ALA A 160 -14.58 -13.54 12.29
N VAL A 161 -15.78 -13.09 11.89
CA VAL A 161 -16.13 -12.84 10.49
C VAL A 161 -15.23 -11.75 9.88
N ALA A 162 -14.93 -10.68 10.62
CA ALA A 162 -14.05 -9.62 10.15
C ALA A 162 -12.62 -10.11 9.89
N PHE A 163 -12.05 -10.92 10.80
CA PHE A 163 -10.72 -11.52 10.63
C PHE A 163 -10.69 -12.54 9.50
N ALA A 164 -11.72 -13.40 9.39
CA ALA A 164 -11.84 -14.37 8.30
C ALA A 164 -11.94 -13.66 6.94
N SER A 165 -12.79 -12.64 6.84
CA SER A 165 -12.94 -11.82 5.63
C SER A 165 -11.64 -11.12 5.26
N SER A 166 -10.94 -10.56 6.25
CA SER A 166 -9.62 -9.93 6.06
C SER A 166 -8.58 -10.94 5.56
N ALA A 167 -8.60 -12.18 6.09
CA ALA A 167 -7.73 -13.26 5.63
C ALA A 167 -8.02 -13.66 4.18
N VAL A 168 -9.29 -13.91 3.85
CA VAL A 168 -9.73 -14.28 2.50
C VAL A 168 -9.33 -13.21 1.50
N VAL A 169 -9.60 -11.93 1.79
CA VAL A 169 -9.25 -10.85 0.87
C VAL A 169 -7.74 -10.68 0.74
N ARG A 170 -6.99 -10.77 1.84
CA ARG A 170 -5.53 -10.59 1.83
C ARG A 170 -4.79 -11.72 1.13
N PHE A 171 -5.21 -12.97 1.32
CA PHE A 171 -4.49 -14.16 0.86
C PHE A 171 -5.08 -14.80 -0.41
N ALA A 172 -6.39 -14.72 -0.63
CA ALA A 172 -7.05 -15.35 -1.78
C ALA A 172 -7.46 -14.35 -2.87
N VAL A 173 -8.16 -13.26 -2.52
CA VAL A 173 -8.71 -12.32 -3.52
C VAL A 173 -7.64 -11.37 -4.05
N VAL A 174 -6.83 -10.80 -3.16
CA VAL A 174 -5.81 -9.80 -3.51
C VAL A 174 -4.44 -10.22 -2.96
N PRO A 175 -3.85 -11.33 -3.48
CA PRO A 175 -2.54 -11.78 -3.05
C PRO A 175 -1.47 -10.80 -3.54
N ALA A 176 -0.73 -10.23 -2.60
CA ALA A 176 0.42 -9.37 -2.86
C ALA A 176 1.69 -10.14 -2.50
N THR A 177 2.08 -11.06 -3.38
CA THR A 177 3.33 -11.79 -3.23
C THR A 177 4.52 -10.87 -3.53
N PRO A 178 5.64 -10.98 -2.79
CA PRO A 178 6.85 -10.18 -3.05
C PRO A 178 7.30 -10.23 -4.51
N ALA A 179 7.27 -11.44 -5.11
CA ALA A 179 7.60 -11.65 -6.52
C ALA A 179 6.67 -10.91 -7.50
N ARG A 180 5.37 -10.79 -7.19
CA ARG A 180 4.43 -10.03 -8.04
C ARG A 180 4.70 -8.54 -7.95
N ILE A 181 4.90 -8.02 -6.74
CA ILE A 181 5.23 -6.61 -6.52
C ILE A 181 6.51 -6.24 -7.26
N LEU A 182 7.57 -7.04 -7.11
CA LEU A 182 8.85 -6.78 -7.78
C LEU A 182 8.72 -6.80 -9.30
N ARG A 183 7.93 -7.73 -9.87
CA ARG A 183 7.63 -7.74 -11.31
C ARG A 183 6.90 -6.48 -11.76
N LEU A 184 5.91 -6.01 -11.00
CA LEU A 184 5.17 -4.78 -11.32
C LEU A 184 6.08 -3.54 -11.26
N LEU A 185 6.93 -3.42 -10.24
CA LEU A 185 7.88 -2.31 -10.12
C LEU A 185 8.91 -2.32 -11.25
N ARG A 186 9.44 -3.49 -11.64
CA ARG A 186 10.34 -3.61 -12.80
C ARG A 186 9.67 -3.23 -14.11
N GLN A 187 8.39 -3.57 -14.30
CA GLN A 187 7.62 -3.14 -15.47
C GLN A 187 7.40 -1.63 -15.47
N ALA A 188 7.08 -1.04 -14.32
CA ALA A 188 6.94 0.41 -14.17
C ALA A 188 8.26 1.14 -14.47
N PHE A 189 9.38 0.62 -13.98
CA PHE A 189 10.71 1.16 -14.26
C PHE A 189 11.02 1.17 -15.75
N ARG A 190 10.79 0.04 -16.45
CA ARG A 190 10.98 -0.04 -17.91
C ARG A 190 10.08 0.93 -18.68
N ALA A 191 8.83 1.10 -18.26
CA ALA A 191 7.91 2.04 -18.88
C ALA A 191 8.36 3.50 -18.67
N ARG A 192 8.78 3.87 -17.45
CA ARG A 192 9.30 5.21 -17.14
C ARG A 192 10.62 5.49 -17.88
N LEU A 193 11.50 4.50 -18.00
CA LEU A 193 12.73 4.62 -18.78
C LEU A 193 12.42 4.87 -20.27
N ALA A 194 11.47 4.13 -20.84
CA ALA A 194 11.05 4.35 -22.23
C ALA A 194 10.41 5.73 -22.44
N GLN A 195 9.63 6.23 -21.45
CA GLN A 195 9.07 7.58 -21.47
C GLN A 195 10.16 8.65 -21.41
N LEU A 196 11.19 8.46 -20.57
CA LEU A 196 12.34 9.36 -20.48
C LEU A 196 13.11 9.42 -21.81
N ILE A 197 13.41 8.26 -22.41
CA ILE A 197 14.07 8.19 -23.72
C ILE A 197 13.21 8.86 -24.80
N ALA A 198 11.89 8.67 -24.79
CA ALA A 198 11.01 9.33 -25.74
C ALA A 198 11.02 10.87 -25.58
N ALA A 199 11.05 11.38 -24.34
CA ALA A 199 11.19 12.81 -24.07
C ALA A 199 12.57 13.35 -24.49
N GLN A 200 13.61 12.54 -24.38
CA GLN A 200 14.97 12.89 -24.85
C GLN A 200 15.02 12.97 -26.38
N ILE A 201 14.28 12.12 -27.09
CA ILE A 201 14.13 12.20 -28.55
C ILE A 201 13.31 13.46 -28.92
N GLU A 202 12.20 13.74 -28.23
CA GLU A 202 11.40 14.95 -28.45
C GLU A 202 12.21 16.23 -28.23
N LEU A 203 13.19 16.20 -27.32
CA LEU A 203 14.13 17.30 -27.11
C LEU A 203 14.96 17.61 -28.35
N LEU A 204 15.25 16.65 -29.23
CA LEU A 204 15.98 16.92 -30.48
C LEU A 204 15.12 17.75 -31.44
N ASP A 205 13.84 17.43 -31.55
CA ASP A 205 12.90 18.06 -32.49
C ASP A 205 12.25 19.35 -31.93
N ALA A 206 12.35 19.64 -30.63
CA ALA A 206 11.61 20.73 -29.99
C ALA A 206 12.09 22.12 -30.42
N GLY A 207 11.22 22.97 -30.97
CA GLY A 207 11.53 24.38 -31.27
C GLY A 207 11.82 25.24 -30.02
N PRO A 208 12.25 26.51 -30.19
CA PRO A 208 12.62 27.41 -29.08
C PRO A 208 11.52 27.55 -28.02
N ASP A 209 10.27 27.72 -28.44
CA ASP A 209 9.12 27.96 -27.56
C ASP A 209 8.67 26.71 -26.78
N ALA A 210 9.09 25.52 -27.21
CA ALA A 210 8.75 24.24 -26.58
C ALA A 210 9.87 23.72 -25.66
N MET A 211 11.04 24.36 -25.67
CA MET A 211 12.25 23.90 -24.97
C MET A 211 12.03 23.76 -23.48
N ASP A 212 11.56 24.81 -22.81
CA ASP A 212 11.40 24.83 -21.35
C ASP A 212 10.43 23.74 -20.88
N LYS A 213 9.32 23.56 -21.62
CA LYS A 213 8.34 22.50 -21.33
C LYS A 213 8.91 21.09 -21.54
N THR A 214 9.81 20.91 -22.49
CA THR A 214 10.46 19.61 -22.72
C THR A 214 11.53 19.33 -21.65
N LEU A 215 12.28 20.36 -21.24
CA LEU A 215 13.23 20.26 -20.12
C LEU A 215 12.53 19.95 -18.80
N GLU A 216 11.39 20.57 -18.51
CA GLU A 216 10.57 20.27 -17.33
C GLU A 216 10.09 18.81 -17.36
N ARG A 217 9.59 18.35 -18.51
CA ARG A 217 9.20 16.93 -18.71
C ARG A 217 10.36 15.94 -18.51
N LEU A 218 11.57 16.32 -18.90
CA LEU A 218 12.77 15.51 -18.68
C LEU A 218 13.13 15.42 -17.20
N ARG A 219 13.11 16.55 -16.48
CA ARG A 219 13.35 16.60 -15.02
C ARG A 219 12.33 15.78 -14.25
N ASP A 220 11.05 15.91 -14.62
CA ASP A 220 9.98 15.07 -14.06
C ASP A 220 10.19 13.59 -14.38
N GLY A 221 10.62 13.29 -15.61
CA GLY A 221 10.91 11.94 -16.06
C GLY A 221 12.04 11.27 -15.27
N THR A 222 13.15 11.97 -15.04
CA THR A 222 14.28 11.48 -14.25
C THR A 222 13.88 11.29 -12.79
N ALA A 223 13.20 12.26 -12.17
CA ALA A 223 12.73 12.14 -10.79
C ALA A 223 11.80 10.94 -10.59
N ARG A 224 10.87 10.70 -11.54
CA ARG A 224 9.98 9.52 -11.53
C ARG A 224 10.75 8.22 -11.74
N LEU A 225 11.77 8.20 -12.58
CA LEU A 225 12.59 7.00 -12.78
C LEU A 225 13.33 6.64 -11.48
N HIS A 226 13.95 7.64 -10.84
CA HIS A 226 14.63 7.52 -9.57
C HIS A 226 13.72 7.01 -8.44
N GLU A 227 12.52 7.59 -8.31
CA GLU A 227 11.51 7.14 -7.35
C GLU A 227 11.20 5.64 -7.50
N THR A 228 11.08 5.16 -8.73
CA THR A 228 10.80 3.74 -8.98
C THR A 228 12.01 2.85 -8.68
N ALA A 229 13.23 3.34 -8.93
CA ALA A 229 14.45 2.64 -8.54
C ALA A 229 14.54 2.46 -7.02
N LEU A 230 14.28 3.52 -6.24
CA LEU A 230 14.24 3.47 -4.78
C LEU A 230 13.18 2.50 -4.24
N LEU A 231 11.99 2.48 -4.87
CA LEU A 231 10.94 1.52 -4.50
C LEU A 231 11.37 0.07 -4.77
N ILE A 232 12.12 -0.19 -5.85
CA ILE A 232 12.66 -1.52 -6.11
C ILE A 232 13.72 -1.87 -5.07
N GLN A 233 14.62 -0.95 -4.74
CA GLN A 233 15.64 -1.16 -3.72
C GLN A 233 15.05 -1.52 -2.36
N SER A 234 14.11 -0.72 -1.84
CA SER A 234 13.42 -1.02 -0.56
C SER A 234 12.74 -2.40 -0.58
N ARG A 235 12.20 -2.84 -1.72
CA ARG A 235 11.58 -4.17 -1.82
C ARG A 235 12.59 -5.30 -1.88
N LEU A 236 13.77 -5.07 -2.43
CA LEU A 236 14.84 -6.05 -2.47
C LEU A 236 15.45 -6.26 -1.08
N ASP A 237 15.72 -5.17 -0.36
CA ASP A 237 16.29 -5.19 1.00
C ASP A 237 15.40 -5.92 2.01
N GLU A 238 14.07 -5.79 1.85
CA GLU A 238 13.11 -6.28 2.84
C GLU A 238 12.47 -7.63 2.51
N GLY A 239 12.70 -8.21 1.32
CA GLY A 239 11.91 -9.37 0.86
C GLY A 239 12.60 -10.33 -0.08
N THR A 240 13.91 -10.19 -0.33
CA THR A 240 14.66 -11.14 -1.16
C THR A 240 15.61 -11.96 -0.29
N PRO A 241 15.41 -13.30 -0.16
CA PRO A 241 16.31 -14.14 0.62
C PRO A 241 17.75 -14.18 0.07
N ASP A 242 17.90 -13.98 -1.24
CA ASP A 242 19.19 -13.99 -1.92
C ASP A 242 19.77 -12.57 -2.09
N ALA A 243 20.65 -12.20 -1.16
CA ALA A 243 21.36 -10.94 -1.17
C ALA A 243 22.28 -10.74 -2.40
N SER A 244 22.68 -11.82 -3.09
CA SER A 244 23.51 -11.72 -4.30
C SER A 244 22.68 -11.29 -5.51
N THR A 245 21.53 -11.92 -5.73
CA THR A 245 20.57 -11.52 -6.76
C THR A 245 20.01 -10.13 -6.52
N ALA A 246 19.70 -9.77 -5.27
CA ALA A 246 19.24 -8.43 -4.91
C ALA A 246 20.24 -7.35 -5.34
N ARG A 247 21.52 -7.51 -4.99
CA ARG A 247 22.60 -6.58 -5.38
C ARG A 247 22.78 -6.49 -6.89
N LEU A 248 22.67 -7.61 -7.61
CA LEU A 248 22.78 -7.62 -9.07
C LEU A 248 21.63 -6.84 -9.72
N VAL A 249 20.39 -7.02 -9.24
CA VAL A 249 19.23 -6.27 -9.75
C VAL A 249 19.37 -4.79 -9.44
N GLN A 250 19.78 -4.43 -8.23
CA GLN A 250 20.00 -3.03 -7.83
C GLN A 250 21.06 -2.36 -8.71
N ARG A 251 22.21 -3.03 -8.93
CA ARG A 251 23.27 -2.53 -9.82
C ARG A 251 22.77 -2.28 -11.23
N ARG A 252 22.03 -3.22 -11.82
CA ARG A 252 21.48 -3.07 -13.18
C ARG A 252 20.47 -1.92 -13.30
N ILE A 253 19.70 -1.66 -12.25
CA ILE A 253 18.75 -0.54 -12.21
C ILE A 253 19.51 0.79 -12.15
N ALA A 254 20.50 0.89 -11.27
CA ALA A 254 21.36 2.07 -11.16
C ALA A 254 22.12 2.33 -12.46
N ASP A 255 22.70 1.31 -13.09
CA ASP A 255 23.40 1.43 -14.38
C ASP A 255 22.47 1.97 -15.47
N ALA A 256 21.21 1.50 -15.52
CA ALA A 256 20.23 1.97 -16.49
C ALA A 256 19.78 3.42 -16.25
N GLU A 257 19.65 3.82 -14.99
CA GLU A 257 19.32 5.19 -14.59
C GLU A 257 20.46 6.16 -14.97
N ILE A 258 21.68 5.84 -14.58
CA ILE A 258 22.88 6.65 -14.92
C ILE A 258 23.06 6.75 -16.43
N ALA A 259 22.86 5.66 -17.17
CA ALA A 259 22.96 5.67 -18.63
C ALA A 259 21.93 6.62 -19.25
N ALA A 260 20.69 6.62 -18.75
CA ALA A 260 19.64 7.51 -19.24
C ALA A 260 19.92 8.98 -18.91
N GLU A 261 20.40 9.29 -17.70
CA GLU A 261 20.80 10.66 -17.33
C GLU A 261 21.96 11.17 -18.18
N ARG A 262 22.99 10.35 -18.36
CA ARG A 262 24.14 10.68 -19.22
C ARG A 262 23.71 10.94 -20.66
N LEU A 263 22.80 10.13 -21.20
CA LEU A 263 22.23 10.36 -22.53
C LEU A 263 21.57 11.75 -22.61
N GLY A 264 20.76 12.10 -21.60
CA GLY A 264 20.10 13.40 -21.55
C GLY A 264 21.07 14.58 -21.52
N LEU A 265 22.14 14.48 -20.71
CA LEU A 265 23.19 15.51 -20.65
C LEU A 265 23.93 15.65 -21.97
N LEU A 266 24.30 14.54 -22.62
CA LEU A 266 24.99 14.55 -23.91
C LEU A 266 24.14 15.21 -25.00
N LEU A 267 22.83 14.92 -25.05
CA LEU A 267 21.91 15.53 -26.00
C LEU A 267 21.79 17.05 -25.79
N LEU A 268 21.78 17.50 -24.54
CA LEU A 268 21.78 18.94 -24.22
C LEU A 268 23.06 19.63 -24.70
N THR A 269 24.22 19.00 -24.44
CA THR A 269 25.52 19.57 -24.87
C THR A 269 25.67 19.62 -26.39
N ALA A 270 25.25 18.57 -27.10
CA ALA A 270 25.29 18.54 -28.56
C ALA A 270 24.44 19.65 -29.17
N ARG A 271 23.24 19.85 -28.61
CA ARG A 271 22.30 20.87 -29.08
C ARG A 271 22.76 22.30 -28.77
N SER A 272 23.45 22.53 -27.64
CA SER A 272 24.06 23.84 -27.36
C SER A 272 25.21 24.16 -28.33
N ALA A 273 25.97 23.14 -28.75
CA ALA A 273 27.08 23.32 -29.70
C ALA A 273 26.59 23.66 -31.12
N GLU A 274 25.44 23.13 -31.56
CA GLU A 274 24.83 23.49 -32.85
C GLU A 274 24.26 24.92 -32.91
N ARG A 275 24.03 25.56 -31.76
CA ARG A 275 23.46 26.92 -31.66
C ARG A 275 24.52 28.02 -31.49
N ALA A 276 25.77 27.66 -31.18
CA ALA A 276 26.89 28.58 -30.98
C ALA A 276 27.66 28.80 -32.29
#